data_AF-A0A354UQI3-F1
#
_entry.id   AF-A0A354UQI3-F1
#
_cell.length_a   1.000
_cell.length_b   1.000
_cell.length_c   1.000
_cell.angle_alpha   90.00
_cell.angle_beta   90.00
_cell.angle_gamma   90.00
#
_symmetry.space_group_name_H-M   'P 1'
#
loop_
_entity.id
_entity.type
_entity.pdbx_description
1 polymer ?
#
loop_
_entity_poly.entity_id
_entity_poly.type
_entity_poly.pdbx_seq_one_letter_code
_entity_poly.pdbx_strand_id
1 'polypeptide(L)'
;METENIKKKYFATIEETEVDEEGRVILAEETPVEQVEEPTAEEVEEVAEAIEEVTEEQEIGEEGGEAQEEIAAADAAVAFEAADAEAVIDSAAPAKPKYVNKSFAQKMLVADEVIQDRYDELKNYALRYKKIKARISKKFDSFNKGRLQFIKLSVAGKTLKLYLNMDIATTDPKFHCKDVSDKKTYVATPVLLRIKSGRAVKYAKILIDRCAELYELKENKKFVEVDAIALVEAAAAPKQKAKVEEGNEE
;
A
#
# COMPACT_ATOMS: atom_id res chain seq x y z
N MET A 1 17.62 5.51 24.47
CA MET A 1 17.84 6.87 25.00
C MET A 1 18.03 7.94 23.92
N GLU A 2 18.34 7.60 22.67
CA GLU A 2 18.48 8.61 21.58
C GLU A 2 17.18 8.94 20.82
N THR A 3 16.15 8.10 20.92
CA THR A 3 14.86 8.30 20.21
C THR A 3 13.91 9.26 20.93
N GLU A 4 14.04 9.41 22.24
CA GLU A 4 13.24 10.33 23.05
C GLU A 4 13.71 11.78 22.88
N ASN A 5 15.00 11.97 22.58
CA ASN A 5 15.60 13.29 22.46
C ASN A 5 15.25 14.00 21.13
N ILE A 6 14.81 13.24 20.12
CA ILE A 6 14.32 13.80 18.85
C ILE A 6 12.88 14.30 19.01
N LYS A 7 12.03 13.61 19.80
CA LYS A 7 10.64 14.03 20.05
C LYS A 7 10.54 15.34 20.85
N LYS A 8 11.47 15.59 21.78
CA LYS A 8 11.53 16.85 22.54
C LYS A 8 11.94 18.07 21.69
N LYS A 9 12.62 17.87 20.57
CA LYS A 9 13.09 18.98 19.71
C LYS A 9 12.00 19.57 18.81
N TYR A 10 10.86 18.89 18.65
CA TYR A 10 9.79 19.31 17.72
C TYR A 10 8.52 19.84 18.41
N PHE A 11 8.43 19.81 19.74
CA PHE A 11 7.20 20.13 20.49
C PHE A 11 7.27 21.42 21.35
N ALA A 12 8.37 22.18 21.31
CA ALA A 12 8.62 23.26 22.28
C ALA A 12 8.36 24.69 21.78
N THR A 13 7.56 24.89 20.73
CA THR A 13 7.27 26.23 20.20
C THR A 13 5.82 26.37 19.77
N ILE A 14 4.93 26.59 20.73
CA ILE A 14 3.75 27.46 20.58
C ILE A 14 3.61 28.22 21.92
N GLU A 15 3.87 29.52 21.85
CA GLU A 15 3.82 30.47 22.96
C GLU A 15 2.39 30.85 23.36
N GLU A 16 2.25 31.06 24.68
CA GLU A 16 1.50 32.07 25.44
C GLU A 16 0.27 32.75 24.80
N THR A 17 -0.91 32.48 25.38
CA THR A 17 -2.02 33.43 25.42
C THR A 17 -1.94 34.23 26.71
N GLU A 18 -1.87 35.55 26.56
CA GLU A 18 -1.73 36.55 27.62
C GLU A 18 -2.94 36.57 28.57
N VAL A 19 -2.68 36.84 29.85
CA VAL A 19 -3.66 37.00 30.93
C VAL A 19 -3.49 38.42 31.50
N ASP A 20 -4.58 39.15 31.63
CA ASP A 20 -4.65 40.48 32.23
C ASP A 20 -4.84 40.43 33.76
N GLU A 21 -4.37 41.49 34.44
CA GLU A 21 -3.97 41.53 35.87
C GLU A 21 -5.09 41.35 36.92
N GLU A 22 -6.32 40.99 36.56
CA GLU A 22 -7.42 40.77 37.52
C GLU A 22 -8.20 39.45 37.35
N GLY A 23 -7.66 38.48 36.59
CA GLY A 23 -8.05 37.07 36.72
C GLY A 23 -9.51 36.73 36.43
N ARG A 24 -10.15 37.39 35.45
CA ARG A 24 -11.50 37.03 34.99
C ARG A 24 -11.52 36.65 33.51
N VAL A 25 -11.92 35.41 33.25
CA VAL A 25 -12.24 34.89 31.90
C VAL A 25 -13.51 35.59 31.42
N ILE A 26 -13.44 36.29 30.28
CA ILE A 26 -14.59 36.97 29.69
C ILE A 26 -15.45 35.94 28.94
N LEU A 27 -16.59 35.60 29.54
CA LEU A 27 -17.72 34.87 28.96
C LEU A 27 -18.97 35.75 29.05
N ALA A 28 -19.52 36.17 27.90
CA ALA A 28 -20.91 36.59 27.63
C ALA A 28 -20.98 37.07 26.17
N GLU A 29 -21.96 36.75 25.33
CA GLU A 29 -23.38 37.05 25.51
C GLU A 29 -24.29 36.10 24.70
N GLU A 30 -25.46 35.78 25.26
CA GLU A 30 -26.48 34.82 24.81
C GLU A 30 -27.68 35.50 24.10
N THR A 31 -28.15 34.89 22.98
CA THR A 31 -29.57 34.69 22.54
C THR A 31 -30.37 35.89 21.94
N PRO A 32 -31.33 35.69 20.97
CA PRO A 32 -32.52 34.82 21.10
C PRO A 32 -32.92 33.89 19.93
N VAL A 33 -33.73 32.93 20.37
CA VAL A 33 -34.42 31.77 19.76
C VAL A 33 -35.45 32.14 18.68
N GLU A 34 -35.54 31.33 17.61
CA GLU A 34 -36.78 31.11 16.85
C GLU A 34 -37.02 29.59 16.68
N GLN A 35 -38.14 29.15 17.24
CA GLN A 35 -38.84 27.85 17.14
C GLN A 35 -39.39 27.65 15.70
N VAL A 36 -39.77 26.51 15.12
CA VAL A 36 -40.12 25.12 15.47
C VAL A 36 -40.25 24.39 14.12
N GLU A 37 -39.88 23.11 14.01
CA GLU A 37 -40.66 22.12 13.23
C GLU A 37 -40.32 20.70 13.72
N GLU A 38 -41.37 20.01 14.20
CA GLU A 38 -41.34 18.65 14.73
C GLU A 38 -41.18 17.62 13.59
N PRO A 39 -40.43 16.52 13.75
CA PRO A 39 -40.50 15.41 12.82
C PRO A 39 -41.68 14.48 13.18
N THR A 40 -42.58 14.32 12.21
CA THR A 40 -43.72 13.40 12.19
C THR A 40 -43.30 11.93 12.37
N ALA A 41 -44.04 11.21 13.21
CA ALA A 41 -43.78 9.85 13.69
C ALA A 41 -44.22 8.71 12.74
N GLU A 42 -44.34 8.96 11.43
CA GLU A 42 -44.86 7.98 10.45
C GLU A 42 -43.78 7.33 9.57
N GLU A 43 -42.52 7.76 9.61
CA GLU A 43 -41.43 7.16 8.81
C GLU A 43 -40.56 6.15 9.60
N VAL A 44 -40.96 5.78 10.83
CA VAL A 44 -40.19 4.87 11.70
C VAL A 44 -40.64 3.41 11.58
N GLU A 45 -41.77 3.11 10.96
CA GLU A 45 -42.27 1.73 10.79
C GLU A 45 -41.78 1.06 9.49
N GLU A 46 -41.48 1.80 8.42
CA GLU A 46 -41.13 1.18 7.12
C GLU A 46 -39.66 0.70 7.02
N VAL A 47 -38.79 1.09 7.97
CA VAL A 47 -37.38 0.65 8.00
C VAL A 47 -37.19 -0.58 8.90
N ALA A 48 -38.13 -0.89 9.79
CA ALA A 48 -38.02 -2.01 10.72
C ALA A 48 -38.33 -3.37 10.06
N GLU A 49 -39.24 -3.42 9.09
CA GLU A 49 -39.66 -4.68 8.45
C GLU A 49 -38.65 -5.20 7.40
N ALA A 50 -37.79 -4.32 6.86
CA ALA A 50 -36.76 -4.71 5.88
C ALA A 50 -35.49 -5.34 6.49
N ILE A 51 -35.39 -5.42 7.82
CA ILE A 51 -34.21 -5.96 8.53
C ILE A 51 -34.42 -7.44 8.93
N GLU A 52 -35.66 -7.93 8.91
CA GLU A 52 -36.01 -9.27 9.42
C GLU A 52 -35.93 -10.39 8.34
N GLU A 53 -35.92 -10.07 7.04
CA GLU A 53 -35.96 -11.10 5.97
C GLU A 53 -34.57 -11.61 5.51
N VAL A 54 -33.45 -11.07 5.99
CA VAL A 54 -32.10 -11.45 5.47
C VAL A 54 -31.24 -12.24 6.48
N THR A 55 -31.81 -12.63 7.63
CA THR A 55 -31.08 -13.30 8.72
C THR A 55 -31.13 -14.82 8.73
N GLU A 56 -31.81 -15.50 7.80
CA GLU A 56 -31.96 -16.97 7.85
C GLU A 56 -31.06 -17.81 6.92
N GLU A 57 -30.25 -17.24 6.02
CA GLU A 57 -29.40 -18.05 5.14
C GLU A 57 -27.92 -17.64 5.18
N GLN A 58 -27.22 -17.94 6.28
CA GLN A 58 -25.82 -18.42 6.22
C GLN A 58 -25.30 -18.86 7.59
N GLU A 59 -25.71 -20.06 8.03
CA GLU A 59 -24.87 -20.89 8.90
C GLU A 59 -24.35 -22.09 8.09
N ILE A 60 -23.09 -22.03 7.65
CA ILE A 60 -22.22 -23.21 7.59
C ILE A 60 -20.82 -22.75 7.99
N GLY A 61 -20.41 -23.17 9.18
CA GLY A 61 -19.04 -23.07 9.66
C GLY A 61 -18.15 -24.13 9.01
N GLU A 62 -16.87 -23.81 8.88
CA GLU A 62 -15.81 -24.81 8.89
C GLU A 62 -14.54 -24.16 9.45
N GLU A 63 -14.25 -24.51 10.71
CA GLU A 63 -12.92 -24.46 11.31
C GLU A 63 -12.02 -25.52 10.69
N GLY A 64 -10.71 -25.27 10.75
CA GLY A 64 -9.67 -26.24 10.42
C GLY A 64 -8.88 -25.76 9.21
N GLY A 65 -7.56 -25.81 9.19
CA GLY A 65 -6.63 -26.48 10.05
C GLY A 65 -5.29 -26.36 9.32
N GLU A 66 -4.28 -26.05 10.10
CA GLU A 66 -2.90 -25.89 9.73
C GLU A 66 -2.34 -27.24 9.25
N ALA A 67 -1.85 -27.29 8.00
CA ALA A 67 -1.07 -28.41 7.50
C ALA A 67 0.11 -27.88 6.67
N GLN A 68 1.29 -27.99 7.27
CA GLN A 68 2.59 -27.87 6.63
C GLN A 68 2.77 -29.10 5.75
N GLU A 69 2.93 -28.92 4.44
CA GLU A 69 3.25 -30.03 3.54
C GLU A 69 4.77 -30.12 3.37
N GLU A 70 5.36 -30.96 4.22
CA GLU A 70 6.72 -31.46 4.16
C GLU A 70 6.75 -32.61 3.14
N ILE A 71 7.20 -32.36 1.91
CA ILE A 71 7.47 -33.42 0.94
C ILE A 71 8.82 -34.08 1.28
N ALA A 72 8.72 -35.14 2.07
CA ALA A 72 9.77 -36.11 2.32
C ALA A 72 10.04 -36.98 1.06
N ALA A 73 11.31 -37.30 0.88
CA ALA A 73 11.85 -38.12 -0.19
C ALA A 73 11.30 -39.55 -0.17
N ALA A 74 10.97 -40.07 -1.36
CA ALA A 74 10.80 -41.51 -1.59
C ALA A 74 11.72 -41.92 -2.74
N ASP A 75 12.72 -42.69 -2.31
CA ASP A 75 13.70 -43.47 -3.06
C ASP A 75 12.99 -44.56 -3.88
N ALA A 76 13.26 -44.64 -5.18
CA ALA A 76 12.86 -45.76 -6.02
C ALA A 76 14.03 -46.13 -6.93
N ALA A 77 14.88 -47.00 -6.38
CA ALA A 77 15.91 -47.72 -7.08
C ALA A 77 15.35 -48.48 -8.31
N VAL A 78 15.93 -48.21 -9.50
CA VAL A 78 15.89 -49.12 -10.63
C VAL A 78 17.32 -49.44 -11.01
N ALA A 79 17.68 -50.71 -10.80
CA ALA A 79 19.00 -51.26 -11.09
C ALA A 79 19.18 -51.51 -12.60
N PHE A 80 20.18 -50.84 -13.15
CA PHE A 80 21.25 -51.33 -14.03
C PHE A 80 20.95 -52.46 -15.04
N GLU A 81 21.01 -52.15 -16.33
CA GLU A 81 21.60 -53.02 -17.36
C GLU A 81 22.66 -52.22 -18.14
N ALA A 82 23.82 -52.86 -18.33
CA ALA A 82 25.02 -52.31 -18.92
C ALA A 82 25.00 -52.38 -20.45
N ALA A 83 25.46 -51.32 -21.11
CA ALA A 83 26.12 -51.41 -22.40
C ALA A 83 27.18 -50.31 -22.50
N ASP A 84 28.41 -50.78 -22.64
CA ASP A 84 29.65 -50.03 -22.79
C ASP A 84 29.67 -49.25 -24.12
N ALA A 85 29.87 -47.93 -24.04
CA ALA A 85 30.27 -47.11 -25.17
C ALA A 85 31.10 -45.94 -24.64
N GLU A 86 32.42 -46.07 -24.76
CA GLU A 86 33.35 -44.95 -24.65
C GLU A 86 32.95 -43.82 -25.61
N ALA A 87 32.79 -42.60 -25.10
CA ALA A 87 33.54 -41.41 -25.53
C ALA A 87 32.85 -40.08 -25.12
N VAL A 88 33.69 -39.21 -24.52
CA VAL A 88 33.55 -37.76 -24.31
C VAL A 88 32.49 -37.29 -23.31
N ILE A 89 32.89 -37.31 -22.03
CA ILE A 89 32.41 -36.37 -21.02
C ILE A 89 32.79 -34.93 -21.40
N ASP A 90 31.93 -34.25 -22.16
CA ASP A 90 31.90 -32.79 -22.10
C ASP A 90 31.26 -32.41 -20.76
N SER A 91 32.11 -32.14 -19.77
CA SER A 91 31.73 -31.70 -18.43
C SER A 91 31.20 -30.26 -18.45
N ALA A 92 30.09 -30.03 -19.15
CA ALA A 92 29.27 -28.85 -18.98
C ALA A 92 28.12 -29.20 -18.03
N ALA A 93 28.37 -29.11 -16.73
CA ALA A 93 27.30 -29.14 -15.73
C ALA A 93 26.21 -28.15 -16.17
N PRO A 94 24.92 -28.53 -16.25
CA PRO A 94 23.87 -27.61 -16.67
C PRO A 94 23.83 -26.48 -15.65
N ALA A 95 24.31 -25.31 -16.07
CA ALA A 95 24.30 -24.11 -15.25
C ALA A 95 22.87 -23.89 -14.78
N LYS A 96 22.64 -24.04 -13.46
CA LYS A 96 21.32 -23.85 -12.85
C LYS A 96 20.72 -22.55 -13.39
N PRO A 97 19.46 -22.54 -13.87
CA PRO A 97 18.89 -21.35 -14.48
C PRO A 97 18.96 -20.20 -13.48
N LYS A 98 19.67 -19.13 -13.86
CA LYS A 98 19.88 -17.96 -13.00
C LYS A 98 18.53 -17.30 -12.79
N TYR A 99 17.93 -17.46 -11.60
CA TYR A 99 16.65 -16.84 -11.27
C TYR A 99 16.79 -15.31 -11.28
N VAL A 100 16.30 -14.67 -12.34
CA VAL A 100 16.28 -13.21 -12.44
C VAL A 100 15.03 -12.68 -11.75
N ASN A 101 15.22 -11.98 -10.64
CA ASN A 101 14.15 -11.26 -9.96
C ASN A 101 13.57 -10.18 -10.88
N LYS A 102 12.33 -10.40 -11.37
CA LYS A 102 11.56 -9.44 -12.15
C LYS A 102 11.39 -8.11 -11.41
N SER A 103 11.52 -6.99 -12.12
CA SER A 103 11.28 -5.65 -11.56
C SER A 103 9.79 -5.41 -11.27
N PHE A 104 9.47 -4.36 -10.50
CA PHE A 104 8.08 -3.94 -10.27
C PHE A 104 7.35 -3.71 -11.60
N ALA A 105 7.98 -2.99 -12.52
CA ALA A 105 7.39 -2.69 -13.81
C ALA A 105 7.13 -3.97 -14.61
N GLN A 106 8.11 -4.89 -14.66
CA GLN A 106 7.93 -6.21 -15.31
C GLN A 106 6.84 -7.06 -14.64
N LYS A 107 6.67 -6.97 -13.32
CA LYS A 107 5.60 -7.67 -12.61
C LYS A 107 4.23 -7.10 -12.93
N MET A 108 4.13 -5.78 -13.09
CA MET A 108 2.87 -5.11 -13.42
C MET A 108 2.43 -5.41 -14.85
N LEU A 109 3.35 -5.41 -15.82
CA LEU A 109 3.03 -5.75 -17.22
C LEU A 109 2.55 -7.19 -17.41
N VAL A 110 2.97 -8.10 -16.53
CA VAL A 110 2.54 -9.51 -16.55
C VAL A 110 1.31 -9.73 -15.66
N ALA A 111 0.91 -8.74 -14.86
CA ALA A 111 -0.22 -8.88 -13.95
C ALA A 111 -1.55 -8.81 -14.72
N ASP A 112 -2.57 -9.45 -14.15
CA ASP A 112 -3.95 -9.43 -14.65
C ASP A 112 -4.46 -7.98 -14.80
N GLU A 113 -5.33 -7.73 -15.78
CA GLU A 113 -5.93 -6.41 -16.04
C GLU A 113 -6.56 -5.82 -14.78
N VAL A 114 -7.24 -6.64 -13.99
CA VAL A 114 -7.84 -6.25 -12.70
C VAL A 114 -6.81 -5.65 -11.73
N ILE A 115 -5.55 -6.09 -11.75
CA ILE A 115 -4.49 -5.52 -10.90
C ILE A 115 -3.97 -4.21 -11.48
N GLN A 116 -3.88 -4.13 -12.80
CA GLN A 116 -3.47 -2.93 -13.53
C GLN A 116 -4.48 -1.80 -13.29
N ASP A 117 -5.78 -2.07 -13.40
CA ASP A 117 -6.85 -1.09 -13.16
C ASP A 117 -6.83 -0.57 -11.72
N ARG A 118 -6.71 -1.47 -10.73
CA ARG A 118 -6.62 -1.08 -9.31
C ARG A 118 -5.38 -0.26 -9.04
N TYR A 119 -4.27 -0.57 -9.70
CA TYR A 119 -3.04 0.19 -9.58
C TYR A 119 -3.19 1.58 -10.19
N ASP A 120 -3.80 1.69 -11.37
CA ASP A 120 -4.06 2.97 -12.04
C ASP A 120 -4.93 3.88 -11.18
N GLU A 121 -6.05 3.35 -10.70
CA GLU A 121 -6.98 4.06 -9.81
C GLU A 121 -6.28 4.57 -8.55
N LEU A 122 -5.47 3.74 -7.87
CA LEU A 122 -4.79 4.12 -6.64
C LEU A 122 -3.62 5.08 -6.88
N LYS A 123 -2.92 4.95 -8.01
CA LYS A 123 -1.82 5.84 -8.37
C LYS A 123 -2.33 7.23 -8.67
N ASN A 124 -3.39 7.34 -9.48
CA ASN A 124 -4.06 8.62 -9.75
C ASN A 124 -4.62 9.24 -8.47
N TYR A 125 -5.22 8.43 -7.61
CA TYR A 125 -5.71 8.89 -6.32
C TYR A 125 -4.61 9.43 -5.40
N ALA A 126 -3.43 8.79 -5.36
CA ALA A 126 -2.31 9.30 -4.58
C ALA A 126 -1.64 10.55 -5.18
N LEU A 127 -1.67 10.69 -6.51
CA LEU A 127 -1.10 11.83 -7.23
C LEU A 127 -1.99 13.08 -7.20
N ARG A 128 -3.26 12.94 -6.80
CA ARG A 128 -4.18 14.07 -6.59
C ARG A 128 -3.67 15.06 -5.55
N TYR A 129 -2.79 14.64 -4.63
CA TYR A 129 -2.23 15.48 -3.60
C TYR A 129 -1.06 16.35 -4.10
N LYS A 130 -1.01 17.61 -3.64
CA LYS A 130 0.02 18.55 -4.06
C LYS A 130 1.42 18.12 -3.59
N LYS A 131 2.41 18.39 -4.45
CA LYS A 131 3.84 18.15 -4.21
C LYS A 131 4.22 16.68 -3.98
N ILE A 132 3.34 15.73 -4.32
CA ILE A 132 3.69 14.31 -4.40
C ILE A 132 4.40 14.04 -5.72
N LYS A 133 5.53 13.33 -5.63
CA LYS A 133 6.26 12.79 -6.80
C LYS A 133 6.26 11.27 -6.72
N ALA A 134 5.82 10.61 -7.79
CA ALA A 134 5.96 9.17 -7.94
C ALA A 134 7.34 8.80 -8.52
N ARG A 135 7.89 7.68 -8.08
CA ARG A 135 9.13 7.10 -8.59
C ARG A 135 9.01 5.59 -8.63
N ILE A 136 9.04 5.06 -9.85
CA ILE A 136 9.12 3.62 -10.09
C ILE A 136 10.57 3.17 -9.87
N SER A 137 10.74 2.23 -8.94
CA SER A 137 12.00 1.56 -8.64
C SER A 137 11.94 0.07 -9.02
N LYS A 138 13.05 -0.65 -8.88
CA LYS A 138 13.07 -2.10 -9.17
C LYS A 138 12.08 -2.90 -8.32
N LYS A 139 11.75 -2.47 -7.10
CA LYS A 139 10.89 -3.24 -6.17
C LYS A 139 9.51 -2.63 -5.94
N PHE A 140 9.41 -1.31 -6.04
CA PHE A 140 8.25 -0.53 -5.60
C PHE A 140 7.99 0.64 -6.51
N ASP A 141 6.75 1.10 -6.56
CA ASP A 141 6.41 2.47 -6.93
C ASP A 141 6.26 3.30 -5.65
N SER A 142 7.08 4.34 -5.50
CA SER A 142 7.16 5.13 -4.26
C SER A 142 6.66 6.54 -4.49
N PHE A 143 5.81 7.02 -3.59
CA PHE A 143 5.23 8.35 -3.63
C PHE A 143 5.81 9.18 -2.50
N ASN A 144 6.52 10.25 -2.84
CA ASN A 144 7.26 11.04 -1.86
C ASN A 144 6.85 12.51 -1.91
N LYS A 145 6.72 13.13 -0.74
CA LYS A 145 6.60 14.58 -0.54
C LYS A 145 7.97 15.10 -0.07
N GLY A 146 8.84 15.46 -1.02
CA GLY A 146 10.22 15.83 -0.69
C GLY A 146 10.99 14.66 -0.05
N ARG A 147 11.34 14.77 1.23
CA ARG A 147 12.03 13.70 1.99
C ARG A 147 11.07 12.71 2.66
N LEU A 148 9.79 13.03 2.74
CA LEU A 148 8.78 12.18 3.36
C LEU A 148 8.30 11.11 2.39
N GLN A 149 8.39 9.85 2.80
CA GLN A 149 7.78 8.73 2.08
C GLN A 149 6.31 8.66 2.47
N PHE A 150 5.42 8.96 1.53
CA PHE A 150 3.98 9.04 1.80
C PHE A 150 3.36 7.64 1.73
N ILE A 151 3.50 6.99 0.57
CA ILE A 151 3.07 5.61 0.36
C ILE A 151 4.03 4.87 -0.57
N LYS A 152 3.96 3.54 -0.54
CA LYS A 152 4.61 2.66 -1.53
C LYS A 152 3.64 1.62 -2.04
N LEU A 153 3.72 1.30 -3.33
CA LEU A 153 2.99 0.22 -3.96
C LEU A 153 3.96 -0.89 -4.40
N SER A 154 3.53 -2.14 -4.24
CA SER A 154 4.26 -3.33 -4.69
C SER A 154 3.31 -4.39 -5.21
N VAL A 155 3.74 -5.16 -6.20
CA VAL A 155 2.98 -6.31 -6.73
C VAL A 155 3.60 -7.61 -6.23
N ALA A 156 2.75 -8.50 -5.72
CA ALA A 156 3.12 -9.84 -5.32
C ALA A 156 2.11 -10.85 -5.88
N GLY A 157 2.44 -11.46 -7.02
CA GLY A 157 1.53 -12.37 -7.73
C GLY A 157 0.23 -11.66 -8.08
N LYS A 158 -0.89 -12.24 -7.65
CA LYS A 158 -2.25 -11.71 -7.89
C LYS A 158 -2.71 -10.68 -6.86
N THR A 159 -1.79 -10.02 -6.15
CA THR A 159 -2.14 -9.09 -5.06
C THR A 159 -1.30 -7.83 -5.14
N LEU A 160 -1.97 -6.68 -5.09
CA LEU A 160 -1.34 -5.38 -4.91
C LEU A 160 -1.19 -5.10 -3.41
N LYS A 161 -0.01 -4.62 -3.02
CA LYS A 161 0.34 -4.28 -1.63
C LYS A 161 0.56 -2.79 -1.52
N LEU A 162 -0.17 -2.15 -0.61
CA LEU A 162 -0.03 -0.75 -0.27
C LEU A 162 0.65 -0.63 1.10
N TYR A 163 1.73 0.15 1.15
CA TYR A 163 2.41 0.50 2.39
C TYR A 163 2.17 1.98 2.67
N LEU A 164 1.72 2.31 3.87
CA LEU A 164 1.36 3.66 4.31
C LEU A 164 2.30 4.12 5.42
N ASN A 165 2.62 5.41 5.42
CA ASN A 165 3.36 6.06 6.50
C ASN A 165 2.40 6.55 7.58
N MET A 166 1.86 5.62 8.37
CA MET A 166 0.97 5.93 9.48
C MET A 166 1.12 4.85 10.55
N ASP A 167 0.56 5.06 11.73
CA ASP A 167 0.59 4.07 12.80
C ASP A 167 -0.57 3.06 12.64
N ILE A 168 -0.32 1.79 12.93
CA ILE A 168 -1.35 0.75 12.87
C ILE A 168 -2.45 1.00 13.91
N ALA A 169 -2.12 1.61 15.05
CA ALA A 169 -3.10 1.96 16.07
C ALA A 169 -4.14 2.98 15.58
N THR A 170 -3.79 3.81 14.59
CA THR A 170 -4.72 4.76 13.97
C THR A 170 -5.60 4.14 12.88
N THR A 171 -5.34 2.89 12.50
CA THR A 171 -6.13 2.17 11.51
C THR A 171 -7.25 1.38 12.17
N ASP A 172 -8.45 1.44 11.58
CA ASP A 172 -9.58 0.61 12.01
C ASP A 172 -9.27 -0.88 11.75
N PRO A 173 -9.50 -1.78 12.74
CA PRO A 173 -9.31 -3.23 12.56
C PRO A 173 -10.08 -3.82 11.38
N LYS A 174 -11.18 -3.19 10.95
CA LYS A 174 -11.98 -3.56 9.76
C LYS A 174 -11.15 -3.67 8.47
N PHE A 175 -10.05 -2.93 8.37
CA PHE A 175 -9.21 -2.95 7.17
C PHE A 175 -8.23 -4.12 7.12
N HIS A 176 -8.07 -4.86 8.21
CA HIS A 176 -7.13 -6.00 8.30
C HIS A 176 -5.69 -5.61 7.92
N CYS A 177 -5.27 -4.41 8.31
CA CYS A 177 -3.91 -3.92 8.15
C CYS A 177 -2.92 -4.75 8.97
N LYS A 178 -1.68 -4.87 8.49
CA LYS A 178 -0.60 -5.54 9.21
C LYS A 178 0.56 -4.57 9.44
N ASP A 179 1.19 -4.65 10.60
CA ASP A 179 2.43 -3.94 10.85
C ASP A 179 3.59 -4.67 10.17
N VAL A 180 4.46 -3.92 9.52
CA VAL A 180 5.70 -4.38 8.89
C VAL A 180 6.90 -3.48 9.24
N SER A 181 6.77 -2.66 10.28
CA SER A 181 7.79 -1.76 10.82
C SER A 181 9.11 -2.47 11.13
N ASP A 182 9.08 -3.75 11.52
CA ASP A 182 10.25 -4.59 11.81
C ASP A 182 11.29 -4.63 10.68
N LYS A 183 10.85 -4.45 9.44
CA LYS A 183 11.72 -4.53 8.27
C LYS A 183 12.30 -3.16 7.95
N LYS A 184 13.63 -3.06 7.90
CA LYS A 184 14.39 -1.83 7.51
C LYS A 184 13.85 -1.11 6.27
N THR A 185 13.29 -1.84 5.30
CA THR A 185 12.73 -1.26 4.06
C THR A 185 11.40 -0.52 4.27
N TYR A 186 10.64 -0.91 5.30
CA TYR A 186 9.29 -0.45 5.59
C TYR A 186 9.19 0.36 6.90
N VAL A 187 10.30 0.65 7.57
CA VAL A 187 10.30 1.52 8.78
C VAL A 187 9.60 2.86 8.53
N ALA A 188 9.83 3.46 7.36
CA ALA A 188 9.19 4.72 6.97
C ALA A 188 7.75 4.56 6.44
N THR A 189 7.26 3.34 6.28
CA THR A 189 5.90 3.02 5.80
C THR A 189 5.43 1.73 6.47
N PRO A 190 5.14 1.75 7.78
CA PRO A 190 5.01 0.54 8.59
C PRO A 190 3.68 -0.18 8.39
N VAL A 191 2.62 0.49 7.95
CA VAL A 191 1.30 -0.13 7.76
C VAL A 191 1.19 -0.77 6.38
N LEU A 192 0.83 -2.06 6.31
CA LEU A 192 0.59 -2.82 5.09
C LEU A 192 -0.90 -3.17 4.93
N LEU A 193 -1.48 -2.76 3.80
CA LEU A 193 -2.77 -3.22 3.30
C LEU A 193 -2.59 -4.13 2.07
N ARG A 194 -3.28 -5.28 2.06
CA ARG A 194 -3.33 -6.20 0.91
C ARG A 194 -4.61 -5.96 0.11
N ILE A 195 -4.46 -5.63 -1.17
CA ILE A 195 -5.55 -5.28 -2.05
C ILE A 195 -5.83 -6.46 -2.98
N LYS A 196 -6.83 -7.27 -2.59
CA LYS A 196 -7.27 -8.46 -3.33
C LYS A 196 -8.61 -8.25 -4.04
N SER A 197 -9.45 -7.35 -3.54
CA SER A 197 -10.83 -7.13 -3.98
C SER A 197 -11.13 -5.64 -4.17
N GLY A 198 -12.22 -5.30 -4.85
CA GLY A 198 -12.67 -3.91 -5.01
C GLY A 198 -12.98 -3.21 -3.67
N ARG A 199 -13.47 -3.95 -2.66
CA ARG A 199 -13.66 -3.43 -1.30
C ARG A 199 -12.35 -2.96 -0.67
N ALA A 200 -11.26 -3.70 -0.89
CA ALA A 200 -9.94 -3.32 -0.40
C ALA A 200 -9.39 -2.06 -1.09
N VAL A 201 -9.81 -1.77 -2.34
CA VAL A 201 -9.45 -0.52 -3.04
C VAL A 201 -10.13 0.68 -2.37
N LYS A 202 -11.42 0.55 -2.01
CA LYS A 202 -12.13 1.59 -1.25
C LYS A 202 -11.44 1.87 0.10
N TYR A 203 -11.01 0.81 0.79
CA TYR A 203 -10.25 0.94 2.04
C TYR A 203 -8.88 1.60 1.83
N ALA A 204 -8.19 1.25 0.75
CA ALA A 204 -6.92 1.89 0.40
C ALA A 204 -7.10 3.40 0.19
N LYS A 205 -8.15 3.84 -0.50
CA LYS A 205 -8.47 5.27 -0.68
C LYS A 205 -8.69 5.98 0.66
N ILE A 206 -9.52 5.42 1.53
CA ILE A 206 -9.78 5.97 2.87
C ILE A 206 -8.47 6.09 3.68
N LEU A 207 -7.61 5.08 3.65
CA LEU A 207 -6.33 5.12 4.37
C LEU A 207 -5.35 6.13 3.77
N ILE A 208 -5.35 6.30 2.45
CA ILE A 208 -4.56 7.35 1.78
C ILE A 208 -5.02 8.73 2.26
N ASP A 209 -6.33 8.94 2.41
CA ASP A 209 -6.88 10.21 2.90
C ASP A 209 -6.50 10.48 4.35
N ARG A 210 -6.61 9.48 5.22
CA ARG A 210 -6.14 9.60 6.61
C ARG A 210 -4.65 9.88 6.70
N CYS A 211 -3.83 9.22 5.87
CA CYS A 211 -2.40 9.50 5.78
C CYS A 211 -2.14 10.92 5.28
N ALA A 212 -2.96 11.42 4.34
CA ALA A 212 -2.85 12.78 3.82
C ALA A 212 -3.23 13.84 4.86
N GLU A 213 -4.29 13.60 5.62
CA GLU A 213 -4.72 14.42 6.76
C GLU A 213 -3.59 14.54 7.81
N LEU A 214 -2.97 13.41 8.17
CA LEU A 214 -1.87 13.36 9.15
C LEU A 214 -0.66 14.22 8.75
N TYR A 215 -0.40 14.38 7.45
CA TYR A 215 0.71 15.20 6.92
C TYR A 215 0.25 16.51 6.27
N GLU A 216 -1.00 16.92 6.51
CA GLU A 216 -1.62 18.15 6.02
C GLU A 216 -1.39 18.36 4.50
N LEU A 217 -1.59 17.29 3.74
CA LEU A 217 -1.44 17.29 2.29
C LEU A 217 -2.68 17.91 1.64
N LYS A 218 -2.49 19.07 1.01
CA LYS A 218 -3.54 19.75 0.25
C LYS A 218 -3.79 19.05 -1.09
N GLU A 219 -5.05 18.85 -1.44
CA GLU A 219 -5.43 18.34 -2.75
C GLU A 219 -5.13 19.34 -3.89
N ASN A 220 -4.87 18.80 -5.08
CA ASN A 220 -4.70 19.55 -6.32
C ASN A 220 -5.98 19.47 -7.16
N LYS A 221 -6.81 20.51 -7.08
CA LYS A 221 -8.06 20.61 -7.86
C LYS A 221 -7.87 20.60 -9.38
N LYS A 222 -6.66 20.85 -9.87
CA LYS A 222 -6.30 20.83 -11.29
C LYS A 222 -5.52 19.58 -11.68
N PHE A 223 -5.65 18.50 -10.90
CA PHE A 223 -5.01 17.25 -11.23
C PHE A 223 -5.67 16.65 -12.48
N VAL A 224 -4.85 16.24 -13.43
CA VAL A 224 -5.26 15.49 -14.62
C VAL A 224 -4.78 14.08 -14.40
N GLU A 225 -5.69 13.12 -14.61
CA GLU A 225 -5.37 11.70 -14.50
C GLU A 225 -4.27 11.33 -15.49
N VAL A 226 -3.40 10.43 -15.06
CA VAL A 226 -2.27 9.96 -15.84
C VAL A 226 -2.44 8.48 -16.04
N ASP A 227 -2.21 8.00 -17.27
CA ASP A 227 -2.13 6.57 -17.53
C ASP A 227 -0.94 5.96 -16.78
N ALA A 228 -1.24 5.24 -15.70
CA ALA A 228 -0.24 4.65 -14.85
C ALA A 228 0.51 3.51 -15.53
N ILE A 229 -0.14 2.79 -16.44
CA ILE A 229 0.41 1.63 -17.14
C ILE A 229 1.42 2.10 -18.19
N ALA A 230 1.11 3.16 -18.94
CA ALA A 230 2.07 3.78 -19.86
C ALA A 230 3.35 4.25 -19.14
N LEU A 231 3.23 4.81 -17.93
CA LEU A 231 4.40 5.17 -17.11
C LEU A 231 5.22 3.95 -16.69
N VAL A 232 4.56 2.82 -16.44
CA VAL A 232 5.19 1.55 -16.09
C VAL A 232 5.91 0.95 -17.28
N GLU A 233 5.31 0.97 -18.47
CA GLU A 233 5.93 0.54 -19.72
C GLU A 233 7.21 1.33 -20.02
N ALA A 234 7.13 2.66 -19.94
CA ALA A 234 8.29 3.53 -20.10
C ALA A 234 9.41 3.23 -19.08
N ALA A 235 9.04 2.81 -17.86
CA ALA A 235 10.01 2.40 -16.84
C ALA A 235 10.58 0.99 -17.04
N ALA A 236 9.87 0.10 -17.75
CA ALA A 236 10.31 -1.25 -18.08
C ALA A 236 11.26 -1.27 -19.28
N ALA A 237 11.15 -0.29 -20.18
CA ALA A 237 11.98 -0.19 -21.38
C ALA A 237 13.49 -0.18 -21.03
N PRO A 238 14.33 -0.92 -21.78
CA PRO A 238 15.76 -0.94 -21.55
C PRO A 238 16.32 0.46 -21.78
N LYS A 239 16.91 1.06 -20.73
CA LYS A 239 17.67 2.29 -20.88
C LYS A 239 18.87 1.98 -21.77
N GLN A 240 18.86 2.45 -23.01
CA GLN A 240 20.03 2.39 -23.88
C GLN A 240 21.16 3.07 -23.14
N LYS A 241 22.17 2.29 -22.71
CA LYS A 241 23.40 2.87 -22.19
C LYS A 241 24.05 3.55 -23.39
N ALA A 242 24.04 4.89 -23.41
CA ALA A 242 24.87 5.65 -24.34
C ALA A 242 26.32 5.24 -24.06
N LYS A 243 26.85 4.37 -24.92
CA LYS A 243 28.25 3.96 -24.93
C LYS A 243 28.99 5.18 -25.46
N VAL A 244 29.63 5.93 -24.58
CA VAL A 244 30.63 6.93 -24.97
C VAL A 244 31.80 6.14 -25.51
N GLU A 245 31.80 5.91 -26.82
CA GLU A 245 33.02 5.58 -27.56
C GLU A 245 33.78 6.90 -27.70
N GLU A 246 34.60 7.22 -26.68
CA GLU A 246 35.71 8.15 -26.86
C GLU A 246 36.68 7.47 -27.82
N GLY A 247 36.63 7.91 -29.08
CA GLY A 247 37.64 7.63 -30.06
C GLY A 247 38.97 8.22 -29.58
N ASN A 248 39.88 7.32 -29.24
CA ASN A 248 41.30 7.63 -29.13
C ASN A 248 41.84 7.68 -30.58
N GLU A 249 41.85 8.85 -31.19
CA GLU A 249 42.67 9.10 -32.38
C GLU A 249 44.09 9.46 -31.91
N GLU A 250 45.04 8.60 -32.30
CA GLU A 250 46.49 8.78 -32.20
C GLU A 250 47.01 9.86 -33.16
#